data_AF-A0A8C5RRP9-F1
#
_entry.id   AF-A0A8C5RRP9-F1
#
_cell.length_a   1.000
_cell.length_b   1.000
_cell.length_c   1.000
_cell.angle_alpha   90.00
_cell.angle_beta   90.00
_cell.angle_gamma   90.00
#
_symmetry.space_group_name_H-M   'P 1'
#
loop_
_entity.id
_entity.type
_entity.pdbx_description
1 polymer ?
#
loop_
_entity_poly.entity_id
_entity_poly.type
_entity_poly.pdbx_seq_one_letter_code
_entity_poly.pdbx_strand_id
1 'polypeptide(L)'
;RGGSAWKRRWFVLRSGRLTGDPDVLEYYKNDHAKKPIRIIDLNLCQQVDAGLTFNKKEFENSYIFDINTIDRVFYLVADSEEEMNKWVRCICDICGFNPTDDGK
;
A
#
# COMPACT_ATOMS: atom_id res chain seq x y z
N ARG A 1 -23.71 15.81 4.43
CA ARG A 1 -22.93 15.24 3.31
C ARG A 1 -21.82 14.37 3.91
N GLY A 2 -22.08 13.07 4.10
CA GLY A 2 -21.07 12.14 4.56
C GLY A 2 -20.11 11.87 3.42
N GLY A 3 -18.88 12.37 3.51
CA GLY A 3 -17.84 11.99 2.57
C GLY A 3 -17.46 10.53 2.83
N SER A 4 -17.30 9.73 1.77
CA SER A 4 -16.74 8.39 1.89
C SER A 4 -15.44 8.46 2.69
N ALA A 5 -15.28 7.53 3.64
CA ALA A 5 -14.06 7.43 4.47
C ALA A 5 -12.81 7.20 3.61
N TRP A 6 -13.01 6.61 2.42
CA TRP A 6 -11.99 6.31 1.42
C TRP A 6 -11.80 7.46 0.45
N LYS A 7 -10.53 7.78 0.19
CA LYS A 7 -10.16 8.88 -0.70
C LYS A 7 -9.10 8.40 -1.67
N ARG A 8 -9.32 8.65 -2.97
CA ARG A 8 -8.31 8.41 -4.01
C ARG A 8 -7.09 9.30 -3.74
N ARG A 9 -5.91 8.73 -3.84
CA ARG A 9 -4.61 9.36 -3.58
C ARG A 9 -3.62 8.94 -4.63
N TRP A 10 -2.61 9.79 -4.85
CA TRP A 10 -1.50 9.47 -5.71
C TRP A 10 -0.38 8.87 -4.86
N PHE A 11 -0.08 7.60 -5.06
CA PHE A 11 0.95 6.87 -4.31
C PHE A 11 2.24 6.79 -5.12
N VAL A 12 3.38 6.94 -4.44
CA VAL A 12 4.71 6.85 -5.04
C VAL A 12 5.59 5.99 -4.15
N LEU A 13 6.04 4.87 -4.70
CA LEU A 13 7.03 4.01 -4.06
C LEU A 13 8.43 4.54 -4.38
N ARG A 14 9.25 4.78 -3.35
CA ARG A 14 10.65 5.17 -3.49
C ARG A 14 11.52 4.09 -2.89
N SER A 15 12.44 3.57 -3.69
CA SER A 15 13.53 2.76 -3.17
C SER A 15 14.82 3.57 -3.13
N GLY A 16 15.42 3.63 -1.95
CA GLY A 16 16.69 4.32 -1.74
C GLY A 16 17.89 3.38 -1.72
N ARG A 17 17.69 2.09 -2.04
CA ARG A 17 18.73 1.04 -2.05
C ARG A 17 20.00 1.40 -2.81
N LEU A 18 19.90 2.24 -3.85
CA LEU A 18 21.04 2.68 -4.66
C LEU A 18 21.59 4.06 -4.28
N THR A 19 20.81 4.89 -3.59
CA THR A 19 21.15 6.29 -3.27
C THR A 19 21.51 6.51 -1.80
N GLY A 20 21.23 5.53 -0.94
CA GLY A 20 21.34 5.66 0.52
C GLY A 20 20.14 6.37 1.15
N ASP A 21 19.11 6.69 0.37
CA ASP A 21 17.85 7.22 0.89
C ASP A 21 17.04 6.12 1.58
N PRO A 22 16.08 6.47 2.46
CA PRO A 22 15.17 5.49 3.04
C PRO A 22 14.16 4.96 2.02
N ASP A 23 13.84 3.68 2.13
CA ASP A 23 12.73 3.07 1.39
C ASP A 23 11.38 3.52 1.97
N VAL A 24 10.59 4.21 1.16
CA VAL A 24 9.34 4.84 1.63
C VAL A 24 8.20 4.69 0.62
N LEU A 25 6.98 4.58 1.14
CA LEU A 25 5.76 4.77 0.35
C LEU A 25 5.14 6.12 0.70
N GLU A 26 5.11 7.01 -0.28
CA GLU A 26 4.55 8.34 -0.13
C GLU A 26 3.17 8.39 -0.75
N TYR A 27 2.26 9.19 -0.18
CA TYR A 27 1.03 9.51 -0.87
C TYR A 27 0.65 10.98 -0.79
N TYR A 28 0.04 11.42 -1.88
CA TYR A 28 -0.24 12.81 -2.18
C TYR A 28 -1.73 12.99 -2.44
N LYS A 29 -2.20 14.24 -2.33
CA LYS A 29 -3.60 14.57 -2.66
C LYS A 29 -3.93 14.18 -4.11
N ASN A 30 -2.97 14.43 -5.01
CA ASN A 30 -2.97 14.10 -6.44
C ASN A 30 -1.51 14.13 -6.94
N ASP A 31 -1.32 13.80 -8.21
CA ASP A 31 -0.04 13.78 -8.94
C ASP A 31 0.65 15.16 -9.05
N HIS A 32 -0.09 16.26 -8.96
CA HIS A 32 0.45 17.63 -9.04
C HIS A 32 0.89 18.20 -7.69
N ALA A 33 0.61 17.51 -6.58
CA ALA A 33 0.91 18.02 -5.26
C ALA A 33 2.41 17.94 -4.95
N LYS A 34 2.98 19.06 -4.47
CA LYS A 34 4.42 19.16 -4.16
C LYS A 34 4.85 18.50 -2.85
N LYS A 35 3.92 18.29 -1.92
CA LYS A 35 4.20 17.75 -0.58
C LYS A 35 3.36 16.50 -0.34
N PRO A 36 3.96 15.42 0.16
CA PRO A 36 3.21 14.24 0.54
C PRO A 36 2.28 14.58 1.71
N ILE A 37 1.11 13.96 1.73
CA ILE A 37 0.22 13.98 2.88
C ILE A 37 0.85 13.14 4.01
N ARG A 38 1.47 12.02 3.64
CA ARG A 38 2.21 11.17 4.56
C ARG A 38 3.30 10.42 3.80
N ILE A 39 4.37 10.15 4.53
CA ILE A 39 5.47 9.28 4.14
C ILE A 39 5.37 8.07 5.08
N ILE A 40 5.27 6.87 4.51
CA ILE A 40 5.24 5.60 5.24
C ILE A 40 6.63 5.01 5.13
N ASP A 41 7.32 4.85 6.26
CA ASP A 41 8.64 4.22 6.30
C ASP A 41 8.49 2.71 6.15
N LEU A 42 9.00 2.17 5.05
CA LEU A 42 8.88 0.74 4.74
C LEU A 42 9.86 -0.11 5.54
N ASN A 43 10.89 0.47 6.14
CA ASN A 43 11.76 -0.25 7.08
C ASN A 43 11.01 -0.67 8.35
N LEU A 44 9.89 -0.01 8.65
CA LEU A 44 9.02 -0.31 9.77
C LEU A 44 7.86 -1.23 9.37
N CYS A 45 7.79 -1.63 8.10
CA CYS A 45 6.78 -2.56 7.62
C CYS A 45 7.08 -3.95 8.19
N GLN A 46 6.06 -4.60 8.71
CA GLN A 46 6.14 -5.95 9.28
C GLN A 46 5.50 -6.98 8.37
N GLN A 47 4.46 -6.59 7.62
CA GLN A 47 3.66 -7.47 6.78
C GLN A 47 2.91 -6.67 5.71
N VAL A 48 2.63 -7.32 4.58
CA VAL A 48 1.76 -6.84 3.51
C VAL A 48 0.90 -8.02 3.06
N ASP A 49 -0.40 -7.93 3.19
CA ASP A 49 -1.36 -8.94 2.76
C ASP A 49 -2.15 -8.47 1.55
N ALA A 50 -2.31 -9.35 0.56
CA ALA A 50 -3.11 -9.12 -0.64
C ALA A 50 -4.49 -9.78 -0.53
N GLY A 51 -5.47 -9.27 -1.28
CA GLY A 51 -6.77 -9.93 -1.41
C GLY A 51 -7.63 -9.89 -0.14
N LEU A 52 -7.44 -8.86 0.70
CA LEU A 52 -8.23 -8.69 1.91
C LEU A 52 -9.72 -8.49 1.55
N THR A 53 -10.60 -9.13 2.31
CA THR A 53 -12.05 -9.00 2.09
C THR A 53 -12.69 -8.28 3.28
N PHE A 54 -13.38 -7.17 3.01
CA PHE A 54 -14.15 -6.45 4.01
C PHE A 54 -15.63 -6.75 3.89
N ASN A 55 -16.28 -6.99 5.03
CA ASN A 55 -17.72 -7.27 5.09
C ASN A 55 -18.56 -5.97 4.96
N LYS A 56 -18.37 -5.26 3.84
CA LYS A 56 -19.13 -4.06 3.45
C LYS A 56 -19.36 -4.11 1.94
N LYS A 57 -20.60 -3.84 1.53
CA LYS A 57 -21.02 -3.86 0.11
C LYS A 57 -20.18 -2.96 -0.80
N GLU A 58 -19.65 -1.84 -0.29
CA GLU A 58 -18.81 -0.92 -1.07
C GLU A 58 -17.43 -1.52 -1.45
N PHE A 59 -17.02 -2.62 -0.80
CA PHE A 59 -15.76 -3.33 -1.07
C PHE A 59 -15.95 -4.72 -1.66
N GLU A 60 -17.19 -5.08 -2.02
CA GLU A 60 -17.45 -6.34 -2.71
C GLU A 60 -16.72 -6.32 -4.06
N ASN A 61 -15.90 -7.35 -4.31
CA ASN A 61 -15.03 -7.44 -5.49
C ASN A 61 -13.99 -6.31 -5.62
N SER A 62 -13.59 -5.68 -4.51
CA SER A 62 -12.48 -4.73 -4.49
C SER A 62 -11.12 -5.42 -4.29
N TYR A 63 -10.08 -4.84 -4.86
CA TYR A 63 -8.71 -5.35 -4.79
C TYR A 63 -7.98 -4.69 -3.63
N ILE A 64 -8.23 -5.20 -2.43
CA ILE A 64 -7.74 -4.62 -1.18
C ILE A 64 -6.43 -5.29 -0.76
N PHE A 65 -5.48 -4.46 -0.37
CA PHE A 65 -4.25 -4.91 0.30
C PHE A 65 -3.93 -3.99 1.47
N ASP A 66 -3.11 -4.46 2.40
CA ASP A 66 -2.64 -3.65 3.52
C ASP A 66 -1.12 -3.46 3.53
N ILE A 67 -0.70 -2.47 4.32
CA ILE A 67 0.68 -2.23 4.69
C ILE A 67 0.68 -2.12 6.20
N ASN A 68 1.08 -3.19 6.86
CA ASN A 68 1.15 -3.27 8.30
C ASN A 68 2.53 -2.77 8.75
N THR A 69 2.54 -1.64 9.46
CA THR A 69 3.74 -1.10 10.10
C THR A 69 3.59 -1.16 11.61
N ILE A 70 4.71 -1.07 12.34
CA ILE A 70 4.71 -1.09 13.81
C ILE A 70 3.77 -0.06 14.46
N ASP A 71 3.55 1.08 13.80
CA ASP A 71 2.70 2.17 14.30
C ASP A 71 1.25 2.02 13.85
N ARG A 72 1.05 1.56 12.61
CA ARG A 72 -0.26 1.62 11.95
C ARG A 72 -0.38 0.65 10.78
N VAL A 73 -1.58 0.11 10.63
CA VAL A 73 -2.01 -0.59 9.40
C VAL A 73 -2.66 0.40 8.43
N PHE A 74 -2.20 0.40 7.18
CA PHE A 74 -2.80 1.16 6.09
C PHE A 74 -3.52 0.21 5.15
N TYR A 75 -4.80 0.43 4.91
CA TYR A 75 -5.57 -0.31 3.91
C TYR A 75 -5.68 0.50 2.63
N LEU A 76 -5.46 -0.16 1.50
CA LEU A 76 -5.51 0.42 0.16
C LEU A 76 -6.41 -0.42 -0.73
N VAL A 77 -7.01 0.24 -1.73
CA VAL A 77 -7.81 -0.41 -2.77
C VAL A 77 -7.21 -0.02 -4.10
N ALA A 78 -6.90 -1.01 -4.94
CA ALA A 78 -6.46 -0.82 -6.32
C ALA A 78 -7.65 -0.86 -7.30
N ASP A 79 -7.48 -0.30 -8.51
CA ASP A 79 -8.54 -0.34 -9.52
C ASP A 79 -8.63 -1.73 -10.20
N SER A 80 -7.56 -2.54 -10.12
CA SER A 80 -7.51 -3.92 -10.62
C SER A 80 -6.71 -4.88 -9.72
N GLU A 81 -6.92 -6.18 -9.91
CA GLU A 81 -6.15 -7.24 -9.25
C GLU A 81 -4.66 -7.16 -9.63
N GLU A 82 -4.38 -6.90 -10.91
CA GLU A 82 -3.01 -6.76 -11.42
C GLU A 82 -2.29 -5.59 -10.74
N GLU A 83 -2.96 -4.44 -10.58
CA GLU A 83 -2.39 -3.30 -9.86
C GLU A 83 -2.12 -3.64 -8.39
N MET A 84 -3.06 -4.28 -7.70
CA MET A 84 -2.86 -4.73 -6.32
C MET A 84 -1.64 -5.66 -6.21
N ASN A 85 -1.58 -6.70 -7.04
CA ASN A 85 -0.49 -7.67 -7.04
C ASN A 85 0.84 -7.00 -7.36
N LYS A 86 0.87 -6.03 -8.27
CA LYS A 86 2.06 -5.24 -8.59
C LYS A 86 2.52 -4.40 -7.40
N TRP A 87 1.60 -3.71 -6.71
CA TRP A 87 1.93 -2.93 -5.52
C TRP A 87 2.48 -3.81 -4.40
N VAL A 88 1.78 -4.90 -4.07
CA VAL A 88 2.20 -5.85 -3.04
C VAL A 88 3.59 -6.40 -3.36
N ARG A 89 3.80 -6.89 -4.59
CA ARG A 89 5.09 -7.42 -5.04
C ARG A 89 6.21 -6.39 -4.88
N CYS A 90 6.03 -5.18 -5.39
CA CYS A 90 7.08 -4.15 -5.31
C CYS A 90 7.40 -3.74 -3.87
N ILE A 91 6.39 -3.70 -2.98
CA ILE A 91 6.61 -3.40 -1.56
C ILE A 91 7.33 -4.57 -0.88
N CYS A 92 6.92 -5.82 -1.13
CA CYS A 92 7.60 -7.01 -0.62
C CYS A 92 9.06 -7.08 -1.05
N ASP A 93 9.35 -6.83 -2.33
CA ASP A 93 10.70 -6.81 -2.89
C ASP A 93 11.61 -5.79 -2.17
N ILE A 94 11.05 -4.63 -1.80
CA ILE A 94 11.76 -3.59 -1.06
C ILE A 94 11.95 -3.97 0.42
N CYS A 95 10.90 -4.48 1.06
CA CYS A 95 10.94 -4.88 2.48
C CYS A 95 11.72 -6.19 2.71
N GLY A 96 12.09 -6.90 1.64
CA GLY A 96 12.74 -8.21 1.72
C GLY A 96 11.79 -9.31 2.21
N PHE A 97 10.48 -9.14 2.01
CA PHE A 97 9.51 -10.16 2.35
C PHE A 97 9.53 -11.28 1.32
N ASN A 98 9.52 -12.51 1.80
CA ASN A 98 9.29 -13.67 0.95
C ASN A 98 7.79 -13.92 0.86
N PRO A 99 7.25 -14.26 -0.33
CA PRO A 99 5.88 -14.74 -0.44
C PRO A 99 5.72 -15.92 0.51
N THR A 100 4.76 -15.82 1.44
CA THR A 100 4.30 -17.01 2.13
C THR A 100 3.44 -17.77 1.15
N ASP A 101 3.90 -18.95 0.75
CA ASP A 101 3.04 -19.92 0.06
C ASP A 101 2.01 -20.37 1.09
N ASP A 102 0.89 -19.64 1.18
CA ASP A 102 -0.32 -20.14 1.81
C ASP A 102 -0.89 -21.23 0.90
N GLY A 103 -0.17 -22.35 0.86
CA GLY A 103 -0.56 -23.56 0.19
C GLY A 103 -1.93 -23.98 0.70
N LYS A 104 -2.93 -23.85 -0.18
CA LYS A 104 -4.22 -24.53 -0.07
C LYS A 104 -4.49 -25.29 -1.35
#